data_AF-X1D4W5-F1
#
_entry.id   AF-X1D4W5-F1
#
_cell.length_a   1.000
_cell.length_b   1.000
_cell.length_c   1.000
_cell.angle_alpha   90.00
_cell.angle_beta   90.00
_cell.angle_gamma   90.00
#
_symmetry.space_group_name_H-M   'P 1'
#
loop_
_entity.id
_entity.type
_entity.pdbx_description
1 polymer ?
#
loop_
_entity_poly.entity_id
_entity_poly.type
_entity_poly.pdbx_seq_one_letter_code
_entity_poly.pdbx_strand_id
1 'polypeptide(L)'
;NKGANKKTIKITAYFMVISAIGSTVLALNPHDISRLFHMLGAFVYFIGVVAIQINLSKMELKAENIPKYLPILGILVIACYVLFLGFEISELISESFKILACFFEWMAYFSLMAWLVAHGYYTHVAK
;
A
#
# COMPACT_ATOMS: atom_id res chain seq x y z
N ASN A 1 21.09 8.20 -13.56
CA ASN A 1 19.87 7.65 -12.90
C ASN A 1 18.64 7.85 -13.77
N LYS A 2 18.35 6.90 -14.68
CA LYS A 2 17.18 6.98 -15.58
C LYS A 2 15.82 6.70 -14.90
N GLY A 3 15.82 6.19 -13.66
CA GLY A 3 14.60 5.81 -12.94
C GLY A 3 13.90 6.91 -12.15
N ALA A 4 14.63 7.89 -11.60
CA ALA A 4 14.10 8.84 -10.63
C ALA A 4 13.82 10.22 -11.27
N ASN A 5 12.55 10.55 -11.48
CA ASN A 5 12.10 11.86 -11.98
C ASN A 5 11.67 12.74 -10.80
N LYS A 6 12.19 13.97 -10.70
CA LYS A 6 11.81 14.96 -9.67
C LYS A 6 10.30 15.12 -9.51
N LYS A 7 9.55 15.12 -10.62
CA LYS A 7 8.08 15.21 -10.60
C LYS A 7 7.45 14.00 -9.93
N THR A 8 7.87 12.78 -10.30
CA THR A 8 7.37 11.53 -9.73
C THR A 8 7.69 11.43 -8.24
N ILE A 9 8.90 11.81 -7.83
CA ILE A 9 9.29 11.84 -6.42
C ILE A 9 8.38 12.79 -5.64
N LYS A 10 8.17 14.01 -6.14
CA LYS A 10 7.33 15.01 -5.48
C LYS A 10 5.88 14.53 -5.34
N ILE A 11 5.32 13.94 -6.39
CA ILE A 11 3.98 13.33 -6.33
C ILE A 11 3.93 12.21 -5.29
N THR A 12 4.94 11.33 -5.29
CA THR A 12 5.03 10.23 -4.32
C THR A 12 5.07 10.75 -2.89
N ALA A 13 5.86 11.80 -2.62
CA ALA A 13 5.94 12.42 -1.30
C ALA A 13 4.59 13.01 -0.84
N TYR A 14 3.82 13.63 -1.73
CA TYR A 14 2.45 14.08 -1.38
C TYR A 14 1.56 12.91 -0.99
N PHE A 15 1.60 11.81 -1.75
CA PHE A 15 0.83 10.62 -1.40
C PHE A 15 1.31 9.95 -0.11
N MET A 16 2.60 10.03 0.25
CA MET A 16 3.09 9.59 1.57
C MET A 16 2.43 10.39 2.70
N VAL A 17 2.32 11.71 2.57
CA VAL A 17 1.64 12.54 3.57
C VAL A 17 0.14 12.21 3.63
N ILE A 18 -0.53 12.10 2.49
CA ILE A 18 -1.97 11.73 2.42
C ILE A 18 -2.19 10.37 3.05
N SER A 19 -1.35 9.38 2.73
CA SER A 19 -1.43 8.02 3.29
C SER A 19 -1.24 8.03 4.80
N ALA A 20 -0.28 8.81 5.32
CA ALA A 20 -0.05 8.94 6.76
C ALA A 20 -1.27 9.53 7.48
N ILE A 21 -1.95 10.53 6.89
CA ILE A 21 -3.19 11.10 7.43
C ILE A 21 -4.28 10.01 7.47
N GLY A 22 -4.48 9.29 6.36
CA GLY A 22 -5.46 8.19 6.28
C GLY A 22 -5.19 7.10 7.32
N SER A 23 -3.93 6.69 7.48
CA SER A 23 -3.50 5.71 8.47
C SER A 23 -3.75 6.19 9.90
N THR A 24 -3.54 7.47 10.17
CA THR A 24 -3.85 8.06 11.48
C THR A 24 -5.34 8.02 11.77
N VAL A 25 -6.18 8.42 10.81
CA VAL A 25 -7.65 8.36 10.95
C VAL A 25 -8.10 6.92 11.17
N LEU A 26 -7.56 5.98 10.40
CA LEU A 26 -7.86 4.55 10.51
C LEU A 26 -7.51 4.01 11.91
N ALA A 27 -6.31 4.32 12.42
CA ALA A 27 -5.85 3.86 13.72
C ALA A 27 -6.64 4.45 14.90
N LEU A 28 -7.07 5.71 14.77
CA LEU A 28 -7.87 6.38 15.79
C LEU A 28 -9.34 5.93 15.80
N ASN A 29 -9.82 5.31 14.73
CA ASN A 29 -11.20 4.87 14.58
C ASN A 29 -11.26 3.37 14.27
N PRO A 30 -11.11 2.51 15.29
CA PRO A 30 -11.33 1.07 15.15
C PRO A 30 -12.71 0.77 14.55
N HIS A 31 -12.80 -0.30 13.77
CA HIS A 31 -13.99 -0.70 13.02
C HIS A 31 -15.25 -0.75 13.91
N ASP A 32 -15.12 -1.23 15.15
CA ASP A 32 -16.24 -1.40 16.09
C ASP A 32 -16.67 -0.11 16.80
N ILE A 33 -15.87 0.95 16.76
CA ILE A 33 -16.18 2.25 17.38
C ILE A 33 -16.89 3.16 16.37
N SER A 34 -16.32 3.31 15.17
CA SER A 34 -16.91 4.12 14.11
C SER A 34 -16.56 3.57 12.74
N ARG A 35 -17.46 2.72 12.22
CA ARG A 35 -17.32 2.13 10.89
C ARG A 35 -17.13 3.18 9.79
N LEU A 36 -17.87 4.30 9.85
CA LEU A 36 -17.77 5.35 8.84
C LEU A 36 -16.36 5.97 8.80
N PHE A 37 -15.82 6.39 9.94
CA PHE A 37 -14.49 6.99 9.98
C PHE A 37 -13.37 5.96 9.74
N HIS A 38 -13.57 4.71 10.16
CA HIS A 38 -12.70 3.60 9.82
C HIS A 38 -12.58 3.45 8.30
N MET A 39 -13.71 3.34 7.59
CA MET A 39 -13.73 3.19 6.13
C MET A 39 -13.16 4.41 5.41
N LEU A 40 -13.44 5.64 5.87
CA LEU A 40 -12.84 6.85 5.31
C LEU A 40 -11.32 6.87 5.49
N GLY A 41 -10.82 6.54 6.69
CA GLY A 41 -9.40 6.44 6.97
C GLY A 41 -8.72 5.37 6.09
N ALA A 42 -9.33 4.19 6.01
CA ALA A 42 -8.90 3.08 5.16
C ALA A 42 -8.81 3.50 3.70
N PHE A 43 -9.85 4.14 3.16
CA PHE A 43 -9.89 4.60 1.78
C PHE A 43 -8.77 5.59 1.44
N VAL A 44 -8.59 6.62 2.29
CA VAL A 44 -7.52 7.62 2.11
C VAL A 44 -6.14 6.97 2.21
N TYR A 45 -5.96 6.08 3.20
CA TYR A 45 -4.72 5.34 3.40
C TYR A 45 -4.36 4.50 2.16
N PHE A 46 -5.31 3.73 1.63
CA PHE A 46 -5.11 2.80 0.51
C PHE A 46 -4.83 3.47 -0.80
N ILE A 47 -5.56 4.54 -1.14
CA ILE A 47 -5.25 5.32 -2.33
C ILE A 47 -3.81 5.85 -2.25
N GLY A 48 -3.41 6.32 -1.07
CA GLY A 48 -2.04 6.71 -0.78
C GLY A 48 -1.05 5.58 -1.05
N VAL A 49 -1.22 4.41 -0.43
CA VAL A 49 -0.32 3.26 -0.60
C VAL A 49 -0.23 2.82 -2.05
N VAL A 50 -1.36 2.67 -2.74
CA VAL A 50 -1.39 2.25 -4.15
C VAL A 50 -0.62 3.24 -5.03
N ALA A 51 -0.86 4.54 -4.87
CA ALA A 51 -0.16 5.57 -5.64
C ALA A 51 1.36 5.57 -5.34
N ILE A 52 1.75 5.41 -4.08
CA ILE A 52 3.16 5.30 -3.67
C ILE A 52 3.79 4.08 -4.34
N GLN A 53 3.20 2.90 -4.19
CA GLN A 53 3.76 1.65 -4.71
C GLN A 53 3.83 1.62 -6.23
N ILE A 54 2.85 2.20 -6.93
CA ILE A 54 2.90 2.34 -8.40
C ILE A 54 4.12 3.18 -8.79
N ASN A 55 4.32 4.32 -8.13
CA ASN A 55 5.40 5.23 -8.47
C ASN A 55 6.77 4.64 -8.12
N LEU A 56 6.93 4.06 -6.93
CA LEU A 56 8.17 3.39 -6.51
C LEU A 56 8.52 2.24 -7.45
N SER A 57 7.58 1.31 -7.69
CA SER A 57 7.80 0.18 -8.58
C SER A 57 8.18 0.61 -10.01
N LYS A 58 7.54 1.67 -10.54
CA LYS A 58 7.91 2.22 -11.86
C LYS A 58 9.32 2.81 -11.89
N MET A 59 9.77 3.46 -10.82
CA MET A 59 11.12 4.00 -10.73
C MET A 59 12.15 2.88 -10.61
N GLU A 60 11.86 1.85 -9.81
CA GLU A 60 12.72 0.68 -9.58
C GLU A 60 12.87 -0.19 -10.82
N LEU A 61 11.79 -0.40 -11.58
CA LEU A 61 11.85 -1.12 -12.86
C LEU A 61 12.82 -0.45 -13.84
N LYS A 62 12.92 0.88 -13.82
CA LYS A 62 13.82 1.66 -14.68
C LYS A 62 15.23 1.81 -14.13
N ALA A 63 15.47 1.47 -12.86
CA ALA A 63 16.80 1.51 -12.27
C ALA A 63 17.58 0.25 -12.68
N GLU A 64 18.79 0.41 -13.18
CA GLU A 64 19.66 -0.69 -13.62
C GLU A 64 20.23 -1.46 -12.43
N ASN A 65 20.52 -0.77 -11.32
CA ASN A 65 21.15 -1.36 -10.14
C ASN A 65 20.15 -1.93 -9.13
N ILE A 66 18.84 -1.83 -9.35
CA ILE A 66 17.83 -2.33 -8.40
C ILE A 66 17.34 -3.71 -8.88
N PRO A 67 17.37 -4.74 -8.01
CA PRO A 67 16.93 -6.06 -8.37
C PRO A 67 15.42 -6.09 -8.65
N LYS A 68 15.02 -6.82 -9.69
CA LYS A 68 13.64 -6.77 -10.21
C LYS A 68 12.60 -7.44 -9.31
N TYR A 69 13.00 -8.19 -8.29
CA TYR A 69 12.04 -8.73 -7.30
C TYR A 69 11.42 -7.62 -6.43
N LEU A 70 12.12 -6.50 -6.19
CA LEU A 70 11.59 -5.38 -5.39
C LEU A 70 10.35 -4.72 -6.01
N PRO A 71 10.38 -4.29 -7.30
CA PRO A 71 9.18 -3.76 -7.92
C PRO A 71 8.08 -4.82 -8.11
N ILE A 72 8.42 -6.10 -8.23
CA ILE A 72 7.42 -7.18 -8.26
C ILE A 72 6.69 -7.28 -6.91
N LEU A 73 7.42 -7.21 -5.79
CA LEU A 73 6.83 -7.13 -4.46
C LEU A 73 5.97 -5.87 -4.32
N GLY A 74 6.40 -4.71 -4.83
CA GLY A 74 5.59 -3.49 -4.84
C GLY A 74 4.27 -3.65 -5.61
N ILE A 75 4.28 -4.37 -6.74
CA ILE A 75 3.06 -4.74 -7.48
C ILE A 75 2.16 -5.69 -6.68
N LEU A 76 2.74 -6.66 -5.96
CA LEU A 76 1.99 -7.53 -5.07
C LEU A 76 1.29 -6.74 -3.95
N VAL A 77 1.95 -5.74 -3.35
CA VAL A 77 1.31 -4.83 -2.39
C VAL A 77 0.08 -4.18 -3.01
N ILE A 78 0.20 -3.62 -4.21
CA ILE A 78 -0.94 -3.00 -4.91
C ILE A 78 -2.09 -4.00 -5.08
N ALA A 79 -1.80 -5.21 -5.52
CA ALA A 79 -2.82 -6.24 -5.72
C ALA A 79 -3.56 -6.58 -4.43
N CYS A 80 -2.84 -6.78 -3.32
CA CYS A 80 -3.44 -7.07 -2.02
C CYS A 80 -4.32 -5.91 -1.52
N TYR A 81 -3.86 -4.67 -1.65
CA TYR A 81 -4.63 -3.48 -1.25
C TYR A 81 -5.88 -3.26 -2.11
N VAL A 82 -5.81 -3.50 -3.42
CA VAL A 82 -6.97 -3.40 -4.32
C VAL A 82 -8.00 -4.48 -4.01
N LEU A 83 -7.55 -5.71 -3.78
CA LEU A 83 -8.45 -6.81 -3.38
C LEU A 83 -9.09 -6.53 -2.03
N PHE A 84 -8.32 -6.03 -1.05
CA PHE A 84 -8.87 -5.63 0.24
C PHE A 84 -9.98 -4.59 0.08
N LEU A 85 -9.69 -3.46 -0.59
CA LEU A 85 -10.68 -2.40 -0.79
C LEU A 85 -11.91 -2.91 -1.56
N GLY A 86 -11.72 -3.79 -2.55
CA GLY A 86 -12.81 -4.41 -3.29
C GLY A 86 -13.74 -5.24 -2.41
N PHE A 87 -13.18 -6.07 -1.52
CA PHE A 87 -13.97 -6.88 -0.59
C PHE A 87 -14.59 -6.05 0.53
N GLU A 88 -13.90 -5.03 1.03
CA GLU A 88 -14.43 -4.09 2.02
C GLU A 88 -15.67 -3.35 1.49
N ILE A 89 -15.62 -2.88 0.24
CA ILE A 89 -16.79 -2.27 -0.43
C ILE A 89 -17.88 -3.31 -0.65
N SER A 90 -17.52 -4.54 -1.04
CA SER A 90 -18.48 -5.63 -1.27
C SER A 90 -19.19 -6.06 0.02
N GLU A 91 -18.53 -5.93 1.19
CA GLU A 91 -19.14 -6.17 2.50
C GLU A 91 -20.34 -5.26 2.76
N LEU A 92 -20.32 -4.02 2.24
CA LEU A 92 -21.47 -3.11 2.33
C LEU A 92 -22.71 -3.64 1.62
N ILE A 93 -22.54 -4.55 0.66
CA ILE A 93 -23.63 -5.18 -0.11
C ILE A 93 -24.04 -6.50 0.54
N SER A 94 -23.07 -7.27 1.04
CA SER A 94 -23.32 -8.58 1.66
C SER A 94 -22.25 -8.92 2.70
N GLU A 95 -22.70 -9.31 3.90
CA GLU A 95 -21.81 -9.76 4.98
C GLU A 95 -20.96 -10.99 4.63
N SER A 96 -21.34 -11.75 3.58
CA SER A 96 -20.56 -12.90 3.09
C SER A 96 -19.11 -12.55 2.72
N PHE A 97 -18.83 -11.28 2.39
CA PHE A 97 -17.49 -10.82 2.02
C PHE A 97 -16.61 -10.45 3.22
N LYS A 98 -17.15 -10.35 4.43
CA LYS A 98 -16.42 -9.92 5.64
C LYS A 98 -15.16 -10.74 5.89
N ILE A 99 -15.24 -12.06 5.72
CA ILE A 99 -14.07 -12.94 5.94
C ILE A 99 -13.00 -12.77 4.85
N LEU A 100 -13.41 -12.50 3.61
CA LEU A 100 -12.47 -12.19 2.52
C LEU A 100 -11.83 -10.82 2.74
N ALA A 101 -12.60 -9.80 3.15
CA ALA A 101 -12.09 -8.48 3.49
C ALA A 101 -11.03 -8.60 4.60
N CYS A 102 -11.36 -9.22 5.72
CA CYS A 102 -10.42 -9.47 6.81
C CYS A 102 -9.15 -10.21 6.33
N PHE A 103 -9.30 -11.30 5.57
CA PHE A 103 -8.15 -12.02 5.01
C PHE A 103 -7.24 -11.10 4.17
N PHE A 104 -7.81 -10.30 3.28
CA PHE A 104 -7.05 -9.41 2.42
C PHE A 104 -6.46 -8.19 3.14
N GLU A 105 -7.05 -7.75 4.25
CA GLU A 105 -6.46 -6.77 5.16
C GLU A 105 -5.10 -7.26 5.68
N TRP A 106 -5.06 -8.50 6.17
CA TRP A 106 -3.83 -9.12 6.62
C TRP A 106 -2.84 -9.32 5.48
N MET A 107 -3.30 -9.76 4.30
CA MET A 107 -2.42 -9.90 3.13
C MET A 107 -1.84 -8.57 2.67
N ALA A 108 -2.60 -7.47 2.75
CA ALA A 108 -2.13 -6.12 2.48
C ALA A 108 -1.01 -5.74 3.46
N TYR A 109 -1.21 -5.95 4.76
CA TYR A 109 -0.16 -5.72 5.77
C TYR A 109 1.09 -6.59 5.52
N PHE A 110 0.91 -7.91 5.35
CA PHE A 110 2.02 -8.84 5.15
C PHE A 110 2.83 -8.54 3.90
N SER A 111 2.16 -8.24 2.77
CA SER A 111 2.84 -7.88 1.53
C SER A 111 3.64 -6.57 1.68
N LEU A 112 3.09 -5.57 2.37
CA LEU A 112 3.80 -4.31 2.64
C LEU A 112 5.04 -4.55 3.52
N MET A 113 4.91 -5.35 4.59
CA MET A 113 6.04 -5.70 5.45
C MET A 113 7.11 -6.51 4.69
N ALA A 114 6.70 -7.48 3.87
CA ALA A 114 7.62 -8.24 3.03
C ALA A 114 8.39 -7.32 2.06
N TRP A 115 7.71 -6.36 1.42
CA TRP A 115 8.35 -5.36 0.56
C TRP A 115 9.35 -4.49 1.34
N LEU A 116 8.98 -4.01 2.53
CA LEU A 116 9.89 -3.23 3.40
C LEU A 116 11.11 -4.03 3.83
N VAL A 117 10.93 -5.28 4.27
CA VAL A 117 12.03 -6.17 4.68
C VAL A 117 12.95 -6.46 3.49
N ALA A 118 12.42 -6.71 2.30
CA ALA A 118 13.21 -6.92 1.11
C ALA A 118 14.04 -5.68 0.74
N HIS A 119 13.47 -4.48 0.85
CA HIS A 119 14.20 -3.22 0.68
C HIS A 119 15.27 -3.02 1.77
N GLY A 120 14.96 -3.32 3.03
CA GLY A 120 15.91 -3.26 4.14
C GLY A 120 17.09 -4.20 3.91
N TYR A 121 16.83 -5.45 3.56
CA TYR A 121 17.87 -6.43 3.22
C TYR A 121 18.72 -5.96 2.04
N TYR A 122 18.10 -5.50 0.95
CA TYR A 122 18.83 -5.03 -0.22
C TYR A 122 19.74 -3.83 0.11
N THR A 123 19.25 -2.87 0.92
CA THR A 123 20.00 -1.66 1.27
C THR A 123 21.14 -1.90 2.27
N HIS A 124 21.01 -2.88 3.17
CA HIS A 124 21.99 -3.19 4.20
C HIS A 124 22.98 -4.29 3.83
N VAL A 125 22.56 -5.30 3.07
CA VAL A 125 23.32 -6.55 2.84
C VAL A 125 23.73 -6.72 1.38
N ALA A 126 22.88 -6.31 0.44
CA ALA A 126 23.10 -6.57 -0.99
C ALA A 126 23.71 -5.38 -1.75
N LYS A 127 24.19 -4.35 -1.05
CA LYS A 127 25.07 -3.33 -1.63
C LYS A 127 26.46 -3.88 -1.92
#